data_AF-A0A355X6H2-F1
#
_entry.id   AF-A0A355X6H2-F1
#
_cell.length_a   1.000
_cell.length_b   1.000
_cell.length_c   1.000
_cell.angle_alpha   90.00
_cell.angle_beta   90.00
_cell.angle_gamma   90.00
#
_symmetry.space_group_name_H-M   'P 1'
#
loop_
_entity.id
_entity.type
_entity.pdbx_description
1 polymer ?
#
loop_
_entity_poly.entity_id
_entity_poly.type
_entity_poly.pdbx_seq_one_letter_code
_entity_poly.pdbx_strand_id
1 'polypeptide(L)'
;MEFVHKSVLFDESVKALDLDSNKIIMDGTAGGGGHSGEIAKTAKRLIAVDQDPDAIAVLNERLGSMDNVTIVHNNFSNIKNI
;
A
#
# COMPACT_ATOMS: atom_id res chain seq x y z
N MET A 1 -13.70 22.69 -3.69
CA MET A 1 -13.90 21.22 -3.61
C MET A 1 -12.53 20.61 -3.48
N GLU A 2 -12.26 19.93 -2.36
CA GLU A 2 -11.05 19.13 -2.26
C GLU A 2 -11.14 17.97 -3.26
N PHE A 3 -10.08 17.78 -4.04
CA PHE A 3 -9.98 16.62 -4.92
C PHE A 3 -9.63 15.40 -4.07
N VAL A 4 -10.57 14.46 -3.96
CA VAL A 4 -10.32 13.15 -3.32
C VAL A 4 -10.05 12.14 -4.43
N HIS A 5 -8.79 11.71 -4.55
CA HIS A 5 -8.42 10.65 -5.46
C HIS A 5 -9.06 9.34 -5.01
N LYS A 6 -9.92 8.74 -5.87
CA LYS A 6 -10.46 7.41 -5.67
C LYS A 6 -9.66 6.41 -6.52
N SER A 7 -9.14 5.37 -5.88
CA SER A 7 -8.43 4.30 -6.58
C SER A 7 -9.35 3.56 -7.56
N VAL A 8 -8.77 3.13 -8.70
CA VAL A 8 -9.48 2.41 -9.76
C VAL A 8 -9.69 0.95 -9.36
N LEU A 9 -10.91 0.43 -9.59
CA LEU A 9 -11.33 -0.93 -9.23
C LEU A 9 -11.04 -1.28 -7.76
N PHE A 10 -11.31 -0.32 -6.87
CA PHE A 10 -10.94 -0.41 -5.46
C PHE A 10 -11.60 -1.61 -4.78
N ASP A 11 -12.93 -1.72 -4.85
CA ASP A 11 -13.67 -2.77 -4.16
C ASP A 11 -13.35 -4.15 -4.73
N GLU A 12 -13.22 -4.26 -6.05
CA GLU A 12 -12.89 -5.51 -6.73
C GLU A 12 -11.47 -5.99 -6.38
N SER A 13 -10.49 -5.09 -6.40
CA SER A 13 -9.09 -5.41 -6.11
C SER A 13 -8.92 -5.85 -4.66
N VAL A 14 -9.52 -5.11 -3.72
CA VAL A 14 -9.45 -5.46 -2.28
C VAL A 14 -10.16 -6.78 -2.01
N LYS A 15 -11.34 -7.02 -2.62
CA LYS A 15 -12.07 -8.28 -2.49
C LYS A 15 -11.27 -9.46 -3.05
N ALA A 16 -10.59 -9.29 -4.18
CA ALA A 16 -9.81 -10.35 -4.81
C ALA A 16 -8.58 -10.79 -3.99
N LEU A 17 -8.05 -9.91 -3.14
CA LEU A 17 -6.94 -10.23 -2.23
C LEU A 17 -7.36 -11.17 -1.09
N ASP A 18 -8.67 -11.31 -0.83
CA ASP A 18 -9.22 -12.20 0.20
C ASP A 18 -8.56 -11.93 1.57
N LEU A 19 -8.44 -10.67 1.96
CA LEU A 19 -7.62 -10.25 3.10
C LEU A 19 -8.03 -10.92 4.41
N ASP A 20 -7.04 -11.26 5.22
CA ASP A 20 -7.21 -11.72 6.60
C ASP A 20 -6.04 -11.25 7.50
N SER A 21 -6.21 -11.39 8.82
CA SER A 21 -5.26 -10.93 9.83
C SER A 21 -4.01 -11.79 9.99
N ASN A 22 -3.84 -12.83 9.17
CA ASN A 22 -2.64 -13.66 9.11
C ASN A 22 -1.80 -13.39 7.85
N LYS A 23 -2.38 -12.79 6.81
CA LYS A 23 -1.70 -12.52 5.53
C LYS A 23 -0.71 -11.35 5.63
N ILE A 24 0.44 -11.55 5.00
CA ILE A 24 1.40 -10.47 4.68
C ILE A 24 1.19 -10.14 3.20
N ILE A 25 0.94 -8.87 2.90
CA ILE A 25 0.63 -8.40 1.56
C ILE A 25 1.70 -7.41 1.11
N MET A 26 2.07 -7.48 -0.16
CA MET A 26 2.90 -6.48 -0.81
C MET A 26 2.05 -5.71 -1.84
N ASP A 27 2.00 -4.39 -1.70
CA ASP A 27 1.50 -3.49 -2.73
C ASP A 27 2.71 -2.98 -3.51
N GLY A 28 2.91 -3.51 -4.73
CA GLY A 28 4.06 -3.17 -5.57
C GLY A 28 3.98 -1.82 -6.27
N THR A 29 2.83 -1.15 -6.19
CA THR A 29 2.54 0.12 -6.88
C THR A 29 1.73 1.02 -5.97
N ALA A 30 2.25 1.24 -4.76
CA ALA A 30 1.48 1.82 -3.66
C ALA A 30 0.99 3.24 -3.96
N GLY A 31 1.73 4.02 -4.76
CA GLY A 31 1.34 5.35 -5.23
C GLY A 31 0.88 6.25 -4.08
N GLY A 32 -0.31 6.83 -4.21
CA GLY A 32 -0.91 7.66 -3.16
C GLY A 32 -1.47 6.89 -1.95
N GLY A 33 -1.32 5.56 -1.89
CA GLY A 33 -1.67 4.74 -0.73
C GLY A 33 -3.14 4.34 -0.60
N GLY A 34 -3.95 4.47 -1.67
CA GLY A 34 -5.38 4.17 -1.62
C GLY A 34 -5.69 2.70 -1.30
N HIS A 35 -5.22 1.76 -2.13
CA HIS A 35 -5.36 0.32 -1.87
C HIS A 35 -4.57 -0.11 -0.63
N SER A 36 -3.31 0.33 -0.54
CA SER A 36 -2.44 0.11 0.63
C SER A 36 -3.14 0.42 1.96
N GLY A 37 -3.80 1.57 2.08
CA GLY A 37 -4.51 1.94 3.30
C GLY A 37 -5.65 0.99 3.66
N GLU A 38 -6.38 0.46 2.68
CA GLU A 38 -7.43 -0.54 2.92
C GLU A 38 -6.85 -1.89 3.30
N ILE A 39 -5.78 -2.31 2.63
CA ILE A 39 -5.07 -3.56 2.92
C ILE A 39 -4.55 -3.56 4.36
N ALA A 40 -3.94 -2.45 4.79
CA ALA A 40 -3.35 -2.31 6.12
C ALA A 40 -4.36 -2.37 7.27
N LYS A 41 -5.66 -2.13 7.03
CA LYS A 41 -6.69 -2.26 8.08
C LYS A 41 -6.92 -3.71 8.52
N THR A 42 -6.70 -4.67 7.60
CA THR A 42 -7.05 -6.08 7.82
C THR A 42 -5.83 -6.99 7.84
N ALA A 43 -4.85 -6.75 6.97
CA ALA A 43 -3.68 -7.60 6.83
C ALA A 43 -2.79 -7.60 8.08
N LYS A 44 -2.13 -8.72 8.36
CA LYS A 44 -1.11 -8.82 9.41
C LYS A 44 -0.01 -7.79 9.23
N ARG A 45 0.44 -7.62 7.98
CA ARG A 45 1.49 -6.68 7.59
C ARG A 45 1.33 -6.29 6.12
N LEU A 46 1.55 -5.02 5.84
CA LEU A 46 1.64 -4.47 4.49
C LEU A 46 3.09 -4.04 4.22
N ILE A 47 3.58 -4.40 3.03
CA ILE A 47 4.81 -3.86 2.45
C ILE A 47 4.40 -3.00 1.25
N ALA A 48 4.43 -1.68 1.40
CA ALA A 48 4.04 -0.71 0.38
C ALA A 48 5.30 -0.25 -0.36
N VAL A 49 5.38 -0.56 -1.65
CA VAL A 49 6.54 -0.28 -2.50
C VAL A 49 6.17 0.70 -3.59
N ASP A 50 7.01 1.70 -3.77
CA ASP A 50 6.98 2.57 -4.93
C ASP A 50 8.40 3.03 -5.31
N GLN A 51 8.61 3.30 -6.59
CA GLN A 51 9.87 3.84 -7.10
C GLN A 51 9.87 5.37 -7.15
N ASP A 52 8.70 6.00 -7.06
CA ASP A 52 8.57 7.45 -7.10
C ASP A 52 8.78 8.05 -5.69
N PRO A 53 9.81 8.90 -5.48
CA PRO A 53 10.05 9.53 -4.19
C PRO A 53 8.87 10.39 -3.70
N ASP A 54 8.07 10.97 -4.59
CA ASP A 54 6.88 11.75 -4.21
C ASP A 54 5.78 10.82 -3.65
N ALA A 55 5.60 9.64 -4.24
CA ALA A 55 4.71 8.62 -3.68
C ALA A 55 5.19 8.14 -2.30
N ILE A 56 6.51 7.96 -2.13
CA ILE A 56 7.09 7.61 -0.82
C ILE A 56 6.81 8.69 0.23
N ALA A 57 6.91 9.97 -0.11
CA ALA A 57 6.56 11.06 0.81
C ALA A 57 5.09 10.99 1.24
N VAL A 58 4.18 10.80 0.28
CA VAL A 58 2.73 10.67 0.54
C VAL A 58 2.40 9.44 1.37
N LEU A 59 3.06 8.29 1.12
CA LEU A 59 2.87 7.08 1.92
C LEU A 59 3.32 7.29 3.36
N ASN A 60 4.45 7.96 3.58
CA ASN A 60 4.93 8.25 4.93
C ASN A 60 3.95 9.17 5.68
N GLU A 61 3.40 10.18 5.01
CA GLU A 61 2.38 11.06 5.59
C GLU A 61 1.10 10.29 5.97
N ARG A 62 0.61 9.41 5.09
CA ARG A 62 -0.69 8.75 5.24
C ARG A 62 -0.67 7.48 6.08
N LEU A 63 0.39 6.69 5.96
CA LEU A 63 0.47 5.33 6.50
C LEU A 63 1.67 5.12 7.43
N GLY A 64 2.60 6.09 7.53
CA GLY A 64 3.83 5.94 8.32
C GLY A 64 3.61 5.81 9.83
N SER A 65 2.43 6.15 10.33
CA SER A 65 2.04 5.97 11.73
C SER A 65 1.45 4.58 12.05
N MET A 66 1.26 3.72 11.04
CA MET A 66 0.70 2.38 11.21
C MET A 66 1.81 1.36 11.48
N ASP A 67 1.77 0.71 12.64
CA ASP A 67 2.81 -0.25 13.08
C ASP A 67 2.96 -1.48 12.16
N ASN A 68 1.91 -1.83 11.42
CA ASN A 68 1.90 -2.98 10.51
C ASN A 68 2.26 -2.61 9.06
N VAL A 69 2.67 -1.37 8.78
CA VAL A 69 3.05 -0.91 7.44
C VAL A 69 4.56 -0.73 7.34
N THR A 70 5.15 -1.24 6.26
CA THR A 70 6.54 -0.99 5.88
C THR A 70 6.56 -0.31 4.52
N ILE A 71 7.10 0.91 4.45
CA ILE A 71 7.22 1.68 3.21
C ILE A 71 8.62 1.48 2.65
N VAL A 72 8.71 1.12 1.37
CA VAL A 72 9.98 0.79 0.70
C VAL A 72 10.10 1.60 -0.59
N HIS A 73 11.11 2.47 -0.64
CA HIS A 73 11.51 3.17 -1.87
C HIS A 73 12.35 2.25 -2.75
N ASN A 74 11.71 1.55 -3.67
CA ASN A 74 12.38 0.60 -4.58
C ASN A 74 11.49 0.30 -5.79
N ASN A 75 12.07 -0.31 -6.82
CA ASN A 75 11.29 -0.88 -7.91
C ASN A 75 10.73 -2.25 -7.50
N PHE A 76 9.43 -2.51 -7.75
CA PHE A 76 8.81 -3.80 -7.41
C PHE A 76 9.49 -5.02 -8.06
N SER A 77 10.22 -4.84 -9.16
CA SER A 77 11.00 -5.92 -9.79
C SER A 77 12.08 -6.49 -8.86
N ASN A 78 12.48 -5.72 -7.84
CA ASN A 78 13.43 -6.13 -6.82
C ASN A 78 12.79 -6.89 -5.64
N ILE A 79 11.55 -7.38 -5.77
CA ILE A 79 10.77 -8.08 -4.71
C ILE A 79 11.56 -9.14 -3.93
N LYS A 80 12.54 -9.82 -4.54
CA LYS A 80 13.35 -10.84 -3.85
C LYS A 80 14.31 -10.26 -2.80
N ASN A 81 14.61 -8.97 -2.89
CA ASN A 81 15.54 -8.24 -2.03
C ASN A 81 14.83 -7.20 -1.15
N ILE A 82 13.50 -7.20 -1.15
CA ILE A 82 12.64 -6.38 -0.29
C ILE A 82 12.15 -7.26 0.85
#